data_AF-A0A2B4SNL6-F1
#
_entry.id   AF-A0A2B4SNL6-F1
#
_cell.length_a   1.000
_cell.length_b   1.000
_cell.length_c   1.000
_cell.angle_alpha   90.00
_cell.angle_beta   90.00
_cell.angle_gamma   90.00
#
_symmetry.space_group_name_H-M   'P 1'
#
loop_
_entity.id
_entity.type
_entity.pdbx_description
1 polymer ?
#
loop_
_entity_poly.entity_id
_entity_poly.type
_entity_poly.pdbx_seq_one_letter_code
_entity_poly.pdbx_strand_id
1 'polypeptide(L)'
;MVNFALVFVLATSSTLIKASNLCQDPKDCQASFKPTGCFKDRRHERALPHYIYNERDDSIANYGGQKINWSDWENYLPGFVCRCAKKAKDLGYDLFGVQHFGECYAGKSSSDQYYRHGPGESKDCLGTDMDDCNGRKFCAGKEWHNMVYKIVDLCSVRFERLGCFHDQKQAPRLLPSYLLNDRDKSLPNFSGQRIDWENWYEHLPDLVCRCAEKAKEKGWKLFGIQFWGECWSGPDDSAFYIEGHAQLGRCADQCFNDCAYLTRFCTGKNYTNAVYGITEQSIDEGSGMADNVNTLR
;
A
#
# COMPACT_ATOMS: atom_id res chain seq x y z
N MET A 1 -10.23 -5.87 67.36
CA MET A 1 -9.73 -4.84 66.43
C MET A 1 -8.82 -5.54 65.43
N VAL A 2 -9.34 -5.89 64.25
CA VAL A 2 -8.59 -6.62 63.21
C VAL A 2 -8.39 -5.66 62.05
N ASN A 3 -7.14 -5.47 61.67
CA ASN A 3 -6.65 -4.48 60.74
C ASN A 3 -6.95 -4.93 59.29
N PHE A 4 -7.76 -4.19 58.55
CA PHE A 4 -8.01 -4.45 57.13
C PHE A 4 -6.87 -3.85 56.29
N ALA A 5 -5.96 -4.70 55.81
CA ALA A 5 -5.02 -4.32 54.76
C ALA A 5 -5.72 -4.46 53.40
N LEU A 6 -6.09 -3.33 52.79
CA LEU A 6 -6.62 -3.27 51.42
C LEU A 6 -5.44 -3.37 50.45
N VAL A 7 -5.27 -4.52 49.80
CA VAL A 7 -4.31 -4.70 48.71
C VAL A 7 -4.89 -4.06 47.45
N PHE A 8 -4.40 -2.88 47.07
CA PHE A 8 -4.66 -2.31 45.75
C PHE A 8 -3.78 -3.04 44.73
N VAL A 9 -4.38 -4.00 44.01
CA VAL A 9 -3.79 -4.52 42.78
C VAL A 9 -4.01 -3.45 41.70
N LEU A 10 -3.00 -2.61 41.47
CA LEU A 10 -2.91 -1.78 40.28
C LEU A 10 -2.73 -2.72 39.09
N ALA A 11 -3.84 -3.07 38.43
CA ALA A 11 -3.79 -3.64 37.10
C ALA A 11 -3.24 -2.56 36.16
N THR A 12 -1.96 -2.64 35.87
CA THR A 12 -1.31 -1.82 34.84
C THR A 12 -2.01 -2.13 33.52
N SER A 13 -2.79 -1.17 33.04
CA SER A 13 -3.39 -1.19 31.71
C SER A 13 -2.28 -1.00 30.68
N SER A 14 -1.57 -2.07 30.34
CA SER A 14 -0.46 -2.07 29.38
C SER A 14 -0.71 -3.06 28.25
N THR A 15 -1.92 -3.09 27.71
CA THR A 15 -2.27 -3.86 26.50
C THR A 15 -3.24 -3.07 25.64
N LEU A 16 -2.82 -1.92 25.10
CA LEU A 16 -3.52 -1.19 24.05
C LEU A 16 -2.64 -0.10 23.38
N ILE A 17 -1.35 -0.36 23.22
CA ILE A 17 -0.46 0.53 22.45
C ILE A 17 0.51 -0.34 21.66
N LYS A 18 0.11 -0.79 20.46
CA LYS A 18 1.03 -1.23 19.39
C LYS A 18 0.38 -1.47 18.02
N ALA A 19 -0.72 -0.79 17.70
CA ALA A 19 -1.02 -0.45 16.31
C ALA A 19 -0.26 0.84 15.98
N SER A 20 1.07 0.76 15.94
CA SER A 20 1.93 1.93 15.68
C SER A 20 1.80 2.35 14.22
N ASN A 21 0.92 3.33 13.98
CA ASN A 21 0.89 4.33 12.90
C ASN A 21 1.38 3.90 11.49
N LEU A 22 0.79 2.85 10.90
CA LEU A 22 0.83 2.65 9.44
C LEU A 22 0.03 3.73 8.66
N CYS A 23 -0.75 4.53 9.38
CA CYS A 23 -1.79 5.42 8.83
C CYS A 23 -1.55 6.92 9.00
N GLN A 24 -0.32 7.29 9.38
CA GLN A 24 0.24 8.61 9.10
C GLN A 24 0.78 8.70 7.66
N ASP A 25 0.34 7.78 6.78
CA ASP A 25 0.59 7.83 5.34
C ASP A 25 -0.10 9.08 4.77
N PRO A 26 0.58 9.95 4.00
CA PRO A 26 -0.12 10.91 3.19
C PRO A 26 -1.07 10.16 2.28
N LYS A 27 -2.28 10.71 2.19
CA LYS A 27 -3.25 10.35 1.17
C LYS A 27 -2.48 10.21 -0.15
N ASP A 28 -2.59 9.04 -0.80
CA ASP A 28 -2.18 8.81 -2.19
C ASP A 28 -0.78 8.22 -2.44
N CYS A 29 -0.35 7.23 -1.66
CA CYS A 29 0.78 6.37 -2.03
C CYS A 29 0.45 5.50 -3.28
N GLN A 30 0.75 5.99 -4.49
CA GLN A 30 0.40 5.32 -5.77
C GLN A 30 1.20 4.03 -6.05
N ALA A 31 2.23 3.75 -5.25
CA ALA A 31 3.01 2.53 -5.32
C ALA A 31 2.86 1.74 -4.02
N SER A 32 2.65 0.43 -4.16
CA SER A 32 2.64 -0.49 -3.04
C SER A 32 4.05 -1.02 -2.79
N PHE A 33 4.48 -1.05 -1.53
CA PHE A 33 5.80 -1.51 -1.15
C PHE A 33 5.81 -2.04 0.27
N LYS A 34 6.86 -2.81 0.59
CA LYS A 34 7.14 -3.29 1.94
C LYS A 34 8.56 -2.93 2.37
N PRO A 35 8.79 -2.62 3.67
CA PRO A 35 10.13 -2.44 4.19
C PRO A 35 10.91 -3.75 4.05
N THR A 36 12.13 -3.66 3.53
CA THR A 36 13.07 -4.79 3.44
C THR A 36 14.09 -4.74 4.56
N GLY A 37 14.53 -3.54 4.96
CA GLY A 37 15.39 -3.35 6.13
C GLY A 37 16.38 -2.19 5.99
N CYS A 38 17.20 -2.00 7.03
CA CYS A 38 18.25 -1.00 7.08
C CYS A 38 19.60 -1.60 6.66
N PHE A 39 20.26 -1.02 5.66
CA PHE A 39 21.51 -1.53 5.10
C PHE A 39 22.57 -0.43 4.97
N LYS A 40 23.83 -0.81 5.15
CA LYS A 40 24.97 0.08 4.95
C LYS A 40 25.11 0.42 3.47
N ASP A 41 25.62 1.61 3.18
CA ASP A 41 25.92 2.11 1.85
C ASP A 41 27.33 2.70 1.77
N ARG A 42 27.88 2.84 0.56
CA ARG A 42 29.21 3.39 0.33
C ARG A 42 29.25 4.26 -0.91
N ARG A 43 29.75 5.48 -0.80
CA ARG A 43 29.79 6.48 -1.88
C ARG A 43 30.22 5.96 -3.25
N HIS A 44 31.31 5.19 -3.30
CA HIS A 44 31.92 4.72 -4.56
C HIS A 44 31.46 3.32 -4.97
N GLU A 45 30.64 2.66 -4.14
CA GLU A 45 30.15 1.30 -4.36
C GLU A 45 28.68 1.21 -3.92
N ARG A 46 27.81 2.08 -4.45
CA ARG A 46 26.43 2.20 -3.95
C ARG A 46 25.69 0.85 -3.99
N ALA A 47 24.95 0.54 -2.92
CA ALA A 47 24.12 -0.66 -2.85
C ALA A 47 22.90 -0.58 -3.79
N LEU A 48 22.32 0.62 -3.91
CA LEU A 48 21.33 0.98 -4.92
C LEU A 48 21.93 2.09 -5.81
N PRO A 49 22.19 1.82 -7.10
CA PRO A 49 23.05 2.68 -7.91
C PRO A 49 22.37 3.94 -8.46
N HIS A 50 21.03 4.00 -8.50
CA HIS A 50 20.32 5.08 -9.19
C HIS A 50 19.82 6.14 -8.22
N TYR A 51 20.39 7.34 -8.25
CA TYR A 51 19.91 8.49 -7.45
C TYR A 51 18.79 9.22 -8.19
N ILE A 52 17.54 8.85 -7.92
CA ILE A 52 16.40 9.16 -8.81
C ILE A 52 15.57 10.37 -8.39
N TYR A 53 15.65 10.78 -7.12
CA TYR A 53 14.84 11.87 -6.57
C TYR A 53 15.43 12.37 -5.25
N ASN A 54 15.27 13.66 -4.93
CA ASN A 54 15.75 14.19 -3.66
C ASN A 54 14.97 15.43 -3.18
N GLU A 55 14.94 15.64 -1.86
CA GLU A 55 14.38 16.81 -1.17
C GLU A 55 15.39 17.44 -0.18
N ARG A 56 16.67 17.09 -0.34
CA ARG A 56 17.78 17.56 0.50
C ARG A 56 18.54 18.72 -0.16
N ASP A 57 18.86 18.58 -1.44
CA ASP A 57 19.67 19.49 -2.25
C ASP A 57 18.84 20.01 -3.44
N ASP A 58 18.53 21.30 -3.41
CA ASP A 58 17.72 22.00 -4.41
C ASP A 58 18.56 22.54 -5.59
N SER A 59 19.88 22.38 -5.52
CA SER A 59 20.79 22.79 -6.59
C SER A 59 20.99 21.74 -7.68
N ILE A 60 20.51 20.50 -7.47
CA ILE A 60 20.74 19.37 -8.38
C ILE A 60 19.46 18.98 -9.15
N ALA A 61 19.67 18.42 -10.35
CA ALA A 61 18.61 18.21 -11.34
C ALA A 61 17.47 17.29 -10.89
N ASN A 62 17.69 16.38 -9.94
CA ASN A 62 16.69 15.45 -9.44
C ASN A 62 15.94 15.97 -8.19
N TYR A 63 15.94 17.28 -7.94
CA TYR A 63 15.21 17.90 -6.84
C TYR A 63 13.68 17.81 -7.01
N GLY A 64 13.00 17.49 -5.92
CA GLY A 64 11.58 17.23 -5.84
C GLY A 64 10.67 18.45 -5.69
N GLY A 65 11.24 19.66 -5.68
CA GLY A 65 10.46 20.91 -5.55
C GLY A 65 10.06 21.28 -4.11
N GLN A 66 10.50 20.50 -3.11
CA GLN A 66 10.31 20.81 -1.69
C GLN A 66 11.48 20.31 -0.84
N LYS A 67 11.72 20.94 0.31
CA LYS A 67 12.78 20.53 1.26
C LYS A 67 12.22 19.62 2.34
N ILE A 68 13.13 18.89 3.01
CA ILE A 68 12.81 18.18 4.27
C ILE A 68 12.11 19.12 5.25
N ASN A 69 10.91 18.75 5.70
CA ASN A 69 10.18 19.49 6.72
C ASN A 69 10.44 18.86 8.09
N TRP A 70 11.48 19.35 8.77
CA TRP A 70 11.87 18.86 10.10
C TRP A 70 10.84 19.17 11.19
N SER A 71 10.08 20.26 11.06
CA SER A 71 9.01 20.62 12.00
C SER A 71 7.76 19.75 11.88
N ASP A 72 7.60 19.07 10.74
CA ASP A 72 6.46 18.20 10.44
C ASP A 72 6.94 16.82 9.97
N TRP A 73 7.96 16.29 10.66
CA TRP A 73 8.64 15.06 10.30
C TRP A 73 7.68 13.86 10.16
N GLU A 74 6.73 13.76 11.09
CA GLU A 74 5.73 12.68 11.12
C GLU A 74 4.93 12.56 9.83
N ASN A 75 4.61 13.69 9.17
CA ASN A 75 3.89 13.72 7.90
C ASN A 75 4.83 13.75 6.69
N TYR A 76 5.98 14.41 6.83
CA TYR A 76 6.97 14.52 5.77
C TYR A 76 7.52 13.15 5.34
N LEU A 77 7.99 12.34 6.31
CA LEU A 77 8.70 11.10 6.01
C LEU A 77 7.84 10.11 5.22
N PRO A 78 6.60 9.79 5.63
CA PRO A 78 5.75 8.90 4.86
C PRO A 78 5.50 9.41 3.44
N GLY A 79 5.34 10.74 3.27
CA GLY A 79 5.22 11.36 1.95
C GLY A 79 6.44 11.22 1.08
N PHE A 80 7.62 11.42 1.66
CA PHE A 80 8.88 11.25 0.94
C PHE A 80 9.04 9.80 0.47
N VAL A 81 8.80 8.83 1.36
CA VAL A 81 8.85 7.39 1.03
C VAL A 81 7.89 7.07 -0.12
N CYS A 82 6.66 7.61 -0.10
CA CYS A 82 5.67 7.39 -1.17
C CYS A 82 6.06 8.02 -2.51
N ARG A 83 6.56 9.26 -2.53
CA ARG A 83 7.08 9.90 -3.75
C ARG A 83 8.27 9.12 -4.31
N CYS A 84 9.16 8.65 -3.43
CA CYS A 84 10.30 7.81 -3.79
C CYS A 84 9.85 6.49 -4.43
N ALA A 85 8.90 5.79 -3.80
CA ALA A 85 8.34 4.55 -4.31
C ALA A 85 7.66 4.72 -5.68
N LYS A 86 6.86 5.78 -5.83
CA LYS A 86 6.24 6.13 -7.11
C LYS A 86 7.29 6.38 -8.18
N LYS A 87 8.29 7.21 -7.89
CA LYS A 87 9.36 7.53 -8.86
C LYS A 87 10.15 6.29 -9.26
N ALA A 88 10.49 5.42 -8.30
CA ALA A 88 11.17 4.16 -8.58
C ALA A 88 10.32 3.25 -9.48
N LYS A 89 9.02 3.11 -9.18
CA LYS A 89 8.07 2.33 -9.98
C LYS A 89 7.93 2.88 -11.40
N ASP A 90 7.75 4.19 -11.55
CA ASP A 90 7.60 4.86 -12.85
C ASP A 90 8.86 4.68 -13.72
N LEU A 91 10.03 4.50 -13.11
CA LEU A 91 11.31 4.24 -13.78
C LEU A 91 11.59 2.73 -13.99
N GLY A 92 10.68 1.84 -13.59
CA GLY A 92 10.83 0.39 -13.77
C GLY A 92 11.77 -0.30 -12.78
N TYR A 93 11.98 0.29 -11.60
CA TYR A 93 12.70 -0.33 -10.49
C TYR A 93 11.73 -1.05 -9.55
N ASP A 94 12.17 -2.16 -8.96
CA ASP A 94 11.42 -2.92 -7.95
C ASP A 94 12.01 -2.76 -6.53
N LEU A 95 13.14 -2.06 -6.40
CA LEU A 95 13.74 -1.63 -5.14
C LEU A 95 13.90 -0.12 -5.10
N PHE A 96 13.69 0.45 -3.92
CA PHE A 96 14.10 1.81 -3.61
C PHE A 96 14.67 1.90 -2.20
N GLY A 97 15.49 2.92 -1.95
CA GLY A 97 16.13 3.18 -0.67
C GLY A 97 16.01 4.65 -0.30
N VAL A 98 15.63 4.90 0.95
CA VAL A 98 15.64 6.25 1.52
C VAL A 98 16.89 6.41 2.36
N GLN A 99 17.71 7.40 2.01
CA GLN A 99 18.96 7.75 2.68
C GLN A 99 18.99 9.25 2.97
N HIS A 100 19.78 9.67 3.97
CA HIS A 100 19.94 11.06 4.36
C HIS A 100 18.58 11.79 4.55
N PHE A 101 17.55 11.06 4.99
CA PHE A 101 16.19 11.55 5.25
C PHE A 101 15.42 12.18 4.07
N GLY A 102 16.05 12.31 2.91
CA GLY A 102 15.49 13.03 1.77
C GLY A 102 16.17 12.69 0.45
N GLU A 103 16.93 11.61 0.38
CA GLU A 103 17.51 11.09 -0.86
C GLU A 103 16.87 9.76 -1.21
N CYS A 104 16.45 9.63 -2.47
CA CYS A 104 15.80 8.44 -3.00
C CYS A 104 16.74 7.75 -3.99
N TYR A 105 17.20 6.57 -3.62
CA TYR A 105 17.97 5.68 -4.47
C TYR A 105 17.10 4.52 -4.97
N ALA A 106 17.44 3.93 -6.11
CA ALA A 106 16.69 2.81 -6.69
C ALA A 106 17.60 1.79 -7.35
N GLY A 107 17.04 0.60 -7.58
CA GLY A 107 17.70 -0.54 -8.21
C GLY A 107 16.72 -1.66 -8.55
N LYS A 108 17.24 -2.72 -9.16
CA LYS A 108 16.48 -3.94 -9.49
C LYS A 108 16.93 -5.11 -8.63
N SER A 109 16.00 -5.80 -7.99
CA SER A 109 16.28 -6.95 -7.13
C SER A 109 16.94 -8.12 -7.86
N SER A 110 16.81 -8.16 -9.19
CA SER A 110 17.48 -9.13 -10.06
C SER A 110 18.97 -8.88 -10.27
N SER A 111 19.47 -7.67 -10.08
CA SER A 111 20.85 -7.28 -10.42
C SER A 111 21.58 -6.54 -9.30
N ASP A 112 20.86 -5.80 -8.47
CA ASP A 112 21.43 -4.94 -7.44
C ASP A 112 21.34 -5.60 -6.07
N GLN A 113 22.51 -5.79 -5.46
CA GLN A 113 22.64 -6.37 -4.13
C GLN A 113 22.52 -5.27 -3.07
N TYR A 114 21.29 -4.91 -2.73
CA TYR A 114 21.00 -3.88 -1.72
C TYR A 114 21.64 -4.17 -0.34
N TYR A 115 21.96 -5.43 -0.05
CA TYR A 115 22.56 -5.90 1.20
C TYR A 115 24.10 -6.06 1.14
N ARG A 116 24.76 -5.69 0.03
CA ARG A 116 26.18 -5.99 -0.22
C ARG A 116 27.16 -5.48 0.85
N HIS A 117 26.80 -4.43 1.59
CA HIS A 117 27.65 -3.86 2.66
C HIS A 117 27.25 -4.30 4.06
N GLY A 118 26.28 -5.22 4.15
CA GLY A 118 25.73 -5.73 5.40
C GLY A 118 24.62 -4.86 6.01
N PRO A 119 23.98 -5.37 7.08
CA PRO A 119 22.92 -4.65 7.78
C PRO A 119 23.47 -3.41 8.50
N GLY A 120 22.65 -2.37 8.58
CA GLY A 120 22.81 -1.26 9.51
C GLY A 120 22.36 -1.64 10.92
N GLU A 121 22.68 -0.81 11.91
CA GLU A 121 22.13 -0.93 13.26
C GLU A 121 20.70 -0.38 13.32
N SER A 122 19.91 -0.79 14.32
CA SER A 122 18.50 -0.37 14.45
C SER A 122 18.32 1.15 14.48
N LYS A 123 19.29 1.86 15.07
CA LYS A 123 19.33 3.32 15.15
C LYS A 123 19.80 4.02 13.88
N ASP A 124 20.30 3.29 12.88
CA ASP A 124 20.82 3.87 11.65
C ASP A 124 19.70 4.19 10.64
N CYS A 125 18.51 3.62 10.83
CA CYS A 125 17.31 4.00 10.12
C CYS A 125 16.22 4.39 11.12
N LEU A 126 15.65 5.59 10.96
CA LEU A 126 14.68 6.15 11.90
C LEU A 126 13.28 6.17 11.31
N GLY A 127 12.28 5.93 12.16
CA GLY A 127 10.86 6.03 11.83
C GLY A 127 10.31 7.45 11.96
N THR A 128 8.98 7.57 11.85
CA THR A 128 8.24 8.84 11.98
C THR A 128 8.32 9.49 13.35
N ASP A 129 8.64 8.75 14.41
CA ASP A 129 8.86 9.26 15.77
C ASP A 129 10.35 9.57 16.05
N MET A 130 11.20 9.50 15.02
CA MET A 130 12.66 9.68 15.13
C MET A 130 13.39 8.60 15.95
N ASP A 131 12.70 7.53 16.34
CA ASP A 131 13.29 6.36 17.00
C ASP A 131 13.65 5.27 15.98
N ASP A 132 14.33 4.23 16.46
CA ASP A 132 14.69 3.04 15.71
C ASP A 132 13.52 2.48 14.90
N CYS A 133 13.75 2.29 13.60
CA CYS A 133 12.73 1.89 12.65
C CYS A 133 12.02 0.58 13.04
N ASN A 134 12.68 -0.38 13.68
CA ASN A 134 12.07 -1.62 14.24
C ASN A 134 11.06 -2.34 13.31
N GLY A 135 11.32 -2.37 11.99
CA GLY A 135 10.44 -3.01 11.01
C GLY A 135 9.18 -2.20 10.64
N ARG A 136 9.08 -0.94 11.06
CA ARG A 136 8.01 -0.03 10.68
C ARG A 136 8.06 0.28 9.19
N LYS A 137 6.91 0.68 8.66
CA LYS A 137 6.71 0.92 7.23
C LYS A 137 7.43 2.18 6.74
N PHE A 138 7.35 3.29 7.45
CA PHE A 138 7.94 4.55 7.00
C PHE A 138 9.18 4.86 7.82
N CYS A 139 10.33 4.78 7.16
CA CYS A 139 11.63 4.95 7.76
C CYS A 139 12.60 5.53 6.75
N ALA A 140 13.63 6.18 7.26
CA ALA A 140 14.71 6.74 6.48
C ALA A 140 16.05 6.37 7.08
N GLY A 141 17.01 6.03 6.22
CA GLY A 141 18.39 5.85 6.63
C GLY A 141 19.08 7.17 6.94
N LYS A 142 19.96 7.13 7.94
CA LYS A 142 20.96 8.16 8.24
C LYS A 142 22.01 8.22 7.15
N GLU A 143 23.05 9.02 7.39
CA GLU A 143 24.22 9.07 6.53
C GLU A 143 24.80 7.67 6.25
N TRP A 144 25.04 7.39 4.97
CA TRP A 144 25.54 6.11 4.46
C TRP A 144 24.71 4.87 4.84
N HIS A 145 23.41 5.03 5.07
CA HIS A 145 22.49 3.92 5.31
C HIS A 145 21.26 4.06 4.41
N ASN A 146 20.89 2.99 3.72
CA ASN A 146 19.65 2.90 2.98
C ASN A 146 18.61 2.18 3.83
N MET A 147 17.49 2.84 4.11
CA MET A 147 16.27 2.12 4.44
C MET A 147 15.68 1.59 3.13
N VAL A 148 15.83 0.30 2.88
CA VAL A 148 15.48 -0.34 1.61
C VAL A 148 14.06 -0.88 1.66
N TYR A 149 13.37 -0.71 0.54
CA TYR A 149 12.01 -1.10 0.28
C TYR A 149 11.92 -1.92 -0.99
N LYS A 150 10.99 -2.87 -1.01
CA LYS A 150 10.63 -3.62 -2.21
C LYS A 150 9.26 -3.16 -2.68
N ILE A 151 9.19 -2.68 -3.92
CA ILE A 151 7.92 -2.44 -4.61
C ILE A 151 7.28 -3.80 -4.87
N VAL A 152 6.01 -3.91 -4.50
CA VAL A 152 5.21 -5.11 -4.72
C VAL A 152 4.03 -4.73 -5.59
N ASP A 153 3.77 -5.52 -6.63
CA ASP A 153 2.47 -5.43 -7.27
C ASP A 153 1.50 -6.25 -6.43
N LEU A 154 0.54 -5.56 -5.79
CA LEU A 154 -0.41 -6.24 -4.92
C LEU A 154 -1.41 -7.06 -5.75
N CYS A 155 -1.72 -6.64 -6.98
CA CYS A 155 -2.77 -7.29 -7.78
C CYS A 155 -2.30 -7.61 -9.21
N SER A 156 -2.49 -8.86 -9.64
CA SER A 156 -2.30 -9.28 -11.04
C SER A 156 -3.34 -8.69 -11.98
N VAL A 157 -4.50 -8.31 -11.43
CA VAL A 157 -5.63 -7.72 -12.17
C VAL A 157 -5.62 -6.21 -12.01
N ARG A 158 -5.65 -5.50 -13.15
CA ARG A 158 -5.80 -4.04 -13.15
C ARG A 158 -7.26 -3.67 -12.95
N PHE A 159 -7.49 -2.69 -12.10
CA PHE A 159 -8.82 -2.14 -11.82
C PHE A 159 -8.71 -0.70 -11.33
N GLU A 160 -9.83 0.00 -11.39
CA GLU A 160 -10.03 1.31 -10.80
C GLU A 160 -11.18 1.29 -9.80
N ARG A 161 -11.14 2.18 -8.80
CA ARG A 161 -12.23 2.35 -7.84
C ARG A 161 -13.28 3.27 -8.45
N LEU A 162 -14.50 2.76 -8.60
CA LEU A 162 -15.63 3.52 -9.14
C LEU A 162 -16.33 4.35 -8.06
N GLY A 163 -16.42 3.85 -6.83
CA GLY A 163 -17.11 4.60 -5.77
C GLY A 163 -17.50 3.79 -4.54
N CYS A 164 -18.21 4.47 -3.63
CA CYS A 164 -18.89 3.86 -2.50
C CYS A 164 -20.40 3.92 -2.74
N PHE A 165 -21.09 2.78 -2.67
CA PHE A 165 -22.49 2.65 -3.06
C PHE A 165 -23.31 1.93 -1.99
N HIS A 166 -24.54 2.39 -1.79
CA HIS A 166 -25.52 1.71 -0.94
C HIS A 166 -25.91 0.36 -1.53
N ASP A 167 -26.03 -0.63 -0.63
CA ASP A 167 -26.48 -1.96 -0.98
C ASP A 167 -27.15 -2.58 0.24
N GLN A 168 -28.46 -2.35 0.35
CA GLN A 168 -29.28 -2.89 1.44
C GLN A 168 -29.63 -4.37 1.23
N LYS A 169 -28.96 -5.07 0.29
CA LYS A 169 -29.22 -6.48 -0.06
C LYS A 169 -30.64 -6.74 -0.55
N GLN A 170 -31.31 -5.72 -1.08
CA GLN A 170 -32.64 -5.82 -1.71
C GLN A 170 -32.49 -5.99 -3.21
N ALA A 171 -33.39 -6.77 -3.82
CA ALA A 171 -33.39 -6.99 -5.26
C ALA A 171 -33.97 -5.76 -6.01
N PRO A 172 -33.43 -5.39 -7.18
CA PRO A 172 -32.23 -5.95 -7.81
C PRO A 172 -30.94 -5.44 -7.15
N ARG A 173 -30.02 -6.35 -6.84
CA ARG A 173 -28.73 -6.02 -6.21
C ARG A 173 -27.69 -5.69 -7.28
N LEU A 174 -26.91 -4.62 -7.06
CA LEU A 174 -25.82 -4.24 -7.98
C LEU A 174 -24.85 -5.39 -8.24
N LEU A 175 -24.36 -6.02 -7.16
CA LEU A 175 -23.42 -7.12 -7.19
C LEU A 175 -24.05 -8.35 -6.51
N PRO A 176 -24.81 -9.19 -7.24
CA PRO A 176 -25.62 -10.25 -6.66
C PRO A 176 -24.83 -11.49 -6.22
N SER A 177 -23.61 -11.69 -6.73
CA SER A 177 -22.87 -12.94 -6.54
C SER A 177 -21.83 -12.83 -5.42
N TYR A 178 -21.93 -13.69 -4.41
CA TYR A 178 -21.01 -13.72 -3.27
C TYR A 178 -19.78 -14.60 -3.56
N LEU A 179 -18.71 -14.00 -4.08
CA LEU A 179 -17.58 -14.74 -4.62
C LEU A 179 -16.66 -15.36 -3.56
N LEU A 180 -16.29 -14.58 -2.54
CA LEU A 180 -15.48 -15.05 -1.41
C LEU A 180 -15.73 -14.19 -0.17
N ASN A 181 -15.29 -14.68 0.99
CA ASN A 181 -15.33 -13.90 2.22
C ASN A 181 -14.25 -14.25 3.24
N ASP A 182 -13.84 -13.25 4.02
CA ASP A 182 -12.88 -13.38 5.12
C ASP A 182 -13.57 -13.19 6.51
N ARG A 183 -14.90 -13.05 6.53
CA ARG A 183 -15.68 -12.77 7.75
C ARG A 183 -16.16 -14.03 8.46
N ASP A 184 -16.80 -14.91 7.71
CA ASP A 184 -17.58 -16.02 8.20
C ASP A 184 -17.04 -17.35 7.66
N LYS A 185 -16.24 -18.00 8.50
CA LYS A 185 -15.63 -19.30 8.23
C LYS A 185 -16.64 -20.46 8.09
N SER A 186 -17.90 -20.24 8.45
CA SER A 186 -18.94 -21.28 8.31
C SER A 186 -19.53 -21.33 6.90
N LEU A 187 -19.32 -20.29 6.10
CA LEU A 187 -19.83 -20.22 4.74
C LEU A 187 -18.94 -20.98 3.76
N PRO A 188 -19.52 -21.60 2.71
CA PRO A 188 -18.77 -22.40 1.74
C PRO A 188 -17.79 -21.58 0.89
N ASN A 189 -18.00 -20.27 0.79
CA ASN A 189 -17.13 -19.34 0.08
C ASN A 189 -16.13 -18.62 1.00
N PHE A 190 -15.84 -19.16 2.19
CA PHE A 190 -14.75 -18.66 3.02
C PHE A 190 -13.42 -18.81 2.30
N SER A 191 -12.61 -17.75 2.29
CA SER A 191 -11.34 -17.71 1.55
C SER A 191 -10.23 -18.58 2.14
N GLY A 192 -10.41 -19.06 3.38
CA GLY A 192 -9.39 -19.77 4.14
C GLY A 192 -8.66 -18.88 5.16
N GLN A 193 -8.91 -17.56 5.17
CA GLN A 193 -8.31 -16.62 6.12
C GLN A 193 -9.36 -15.68 6.72
N ARG A 194 -9.13 -15.24 7.96
CA ARG A 194 -9.96 -14.22 8.61
C ARG A 194 -9.44 -12.82 8.31
N ILE A 195 -10.29 -11.81 8.49
CA ILE A 195 -9.85 -10.42 8.50
C ILE A 195 -8.72 -10.25 9.52
N ASP A 196 -7.57 -9.81 9.03
CA ASP A 196 -6.45 -9.41 9.86
C ASP A 196 -6.60 -7.93 10.21
N TRP A 197 -7.23 -7.68 11.36
CA TRP A 197 -7.46 -6.31 11.84
C TRP A 197 -6.18 -5.63 12.31
N GLU A 198 -5.20 -6.41 12.77
CA GLU A 198 -3.90 -5.88 13.23
C GLU A 198 -3.09 -5.39 12.04
N ASN A 199 -3.13 -6.12 10.92
CA ASN A 199 -2.47 -5.79 9.66
C ASN A 199 -3.46 -5.34 8.57
N TRP A 200 -4.51 -4.62 8.96
CA TRP A 200 -5.58 -4.18 8.05
C TRP A 200 -5.07 -3.45 6.80
N TYR A 201 -4.02 -2.66 6.97
CA TYR A 201 -3.38 -1.92 5.89
C TYR A 201 -2.91 -2.86 4.76
N GLU A 202 -2.41 -4.04 5.09
CA GLU A 202 -1.95 -5.04 4.12
C GLU A 202 -3.10 -5.98 3.70
N HIS A 203 -4.00 -6.29 4.63
CA HIS A 203 -5.13 -7.17 4.40
C HIS A 203 -6.12 -6.62 3.37
N LEU A 204 -6.48 -5.33 3.44
CA LEU A 204 -7.48 -4.77 2.53
C LEU A 204 -7.05 -4.83 1.06
N PRO A 205 -5.83 -4.43 0.66
CA PRO A 205 -5.38 -4.61 -0.70
C PRO A 205 -5.40 -6.06 -1.15
N ASP A 206 -4.88 -6.99 -0.34
CA ASP A 206 -4.91 -8.43 -0.63
C ASP A 206 -6.34 -8.92 -0.92
N LEU A 207 -7.30 -8.56 -0.07
CA LEU A 207 -8.70 -8.88 -0.25
C LEU A 207 -9.28 -8.29 -1.55
N VAL A 208 -9.00 -7.01 -1.83
CA VAL A 208 -9.44 -6.35 -3.08
C VAL A 208 -8.86 -7.09 -4.29
N CYS A 209 -7.57 -7.45 -4.26
CA CYS A 209 -6.92 -8.16 -5.35
C CYS A 209 -7.51 -9.56 -5.58
N ARG A 210 -7.66 -10.38 -4.53
CA ARG A 210 -8.30 -11.70 -4.62
C ARG A 210 -9.73 -11.61 -5.16
N CYS A 211 -10.46 -10.56 -4.77
CA CYS A 211 -11.80 -10.33 -5.29
C CYS A 211 -11.80 -9.98 -6.78
N ALA A 212 -10.88 -9.11 -7.22
CA ALA A 212 -10.70 -8.77 -8.63
C ALA A 212 -10.36 -10.01 -9.48
N GLU A 213 -9.49 -10.89 -8.96
CA GLU A 213 -9.15 -12.16 -9.60
C GLU A 213 -10.37 -13.08 -9.75
N LYS A 214 -11.18 -13.25 -8.69
CA LYS A 214 -12.41 -14.06 -8.76
C LYS A 214 -13.46 -13.50 -9.71
N ALA A 215 -13.61 -12.18 -9.79
CA ALA A 215 -14.51 -11.55 -10.75
C ALA A 215 -13.99 -11.76 -12.19
N LYS A 216 -12.68 -11.59 -12.41
CA LYS A 216 -12.04 -11.83 -13.72
C LYS A 216 -12.17 -13.29 -14.17
N GLU A 217 -11.98 -14.27 -13.28
CA GLU A 217 -12.18 -15.70 -13.56
C GLU A 217 -13.59 -16.01 -14.08
N LYS A 218 -14.59 -15.21 -13.68
CA LYS A 218 -15.99 -15.32 -14.13
C LYS A 218 -16.29 -14.53 -15.41
N GLY A 219 -15.34 -13.75 -15.92
CA GLY A 219 -15.55 -12.84 -17.05
C GLY A 219 -16.38 -11.60 -16.70
N TRP A 220 -16.45 -11.24 -15.41
CA TRP A 220 -17.22 -10.09 -14.93
C TRP A 220 -16.35 -8.85 -14.79
N LYS A 221 -16.88 -7.67 -15.13
CA LYS A 221 -16.10 -6.41 -15.11
C LYS A 221 -16.20 -5.63 -13.81
N LEU A 222 -17.23 -5.87 -13.00
CA LEU A 222 -17.45 -5.17 -11.75
C LEU A 222 -17.26 -6.08 -10.55
N PHE A 223 -16.64 -5.58 -9.50
CA PHE A 223 -16.60 -6.24 -8.21
C PHE A 223 -16.68 -5.22 -7.08
N GLY A 224 -16.94 -5.68 -5.87
CA GLY A 224 -17.06 -4.80 -4.72
C GLY A 224 -16.72 -5.50 -3.43
N ILE A 225 -16.12 -4.73 -2.52
CA ILE A 225 -15.88 -5.17 -1.15
C ILE A 225 -16.94 -4.56 -0.26
N GLN A 226 -17.67 -5.41 0.44
CA GLN A 226 -18.72 -5.04 1.38
C GLN A 226 -18.41 -5.56 2.77
N PHE A 227 -18.96 -4.86 3.76
CA PHE A 227 -18.92 -5.22 5.16
C PHE A 227 -17.52 -5.64 5.64
N TRP A 228 -16.48 -4.89 5.29
CA TRP A 228 -15.08 -5.13 5.67
C TRP A 228 -14.39 -6.36 5.08
N GLY A 229 -15.12 -7.36 4.57
CA GLY A 229 -14.52 -8.66 4.25
C GLY A 229 -15.30 -9.54 3.29
N GLU A 230 -16.33 -9.00 2.62
CA GLU A 230 -17.17 -9.74 1.68
C GLU A 230 -16.86 -9.30 0.25
N CYS A 231 -16.54 -10.23 -0.63
CA CYS A 231 -16.32 -9.98 -2.05
C CYS A 231 -17.60 -10.30 -2.85
N TRP A 232 -18.14 -9.28 -3.51
CA TRP A 232 -19.35 -9.38 -4.33
C TRP A 232 -19.05 -9.01 -5.79
N SER A 233 -19.76 -9.61 -6.74
CA SER A 233 -19.64 -9.31 -8.17
C SER A 233 -20.91 -9.72 -8.93
N GLY A 234 -20.94 -9.62 -10.26
CA GLY A 234 -22.03 -10.07 -11.11
C GLY A 234 -21.81 -9.80 -12.60
N PRO A 235 -22.65 -10.39 -13.47
CA PRO A 235 -22.60 -10.16 -14.90
C PRO A 235 -22.82 -8.68 -15.28
N ASP A 236 -22.28 -8.33 -16.45
CA ASP A 236 -22.04 -6.97 -16.97
C ASP A 236 -23.31 -6.14 -17.28
N ASP A 237 -24.49 -6.69 -17.02
CA ASP A 237 -25.82 -6.11 -17.26
C ASP A 237 -26.45 -5.46 -16.00
N SER A 238 -25.68 -5.31 -14.93
CA SER A 238 -26.11 -4.58 -13.74
C SER A 238 -26.32 -3.09 -14.08
N ALA A 239 -27.57 -2.74 -14.37
CA ALA A 239 -28.02 -1.39 -14.65
C ALA A 239 -27.45 -0.39 -13.63
N PHE A 240 -26.67 0.56 -14.14
CA PHE A 240 -26.11 1.69 -13.41
C PHE A 240 -27.22 2.61 -12.87
N TYR A 241 -27.79 2.29 -11.71
CA TYR A 241 -28.43 3.33 -10.89
C TYR A 241 -27.34 4.02 -10.07
N ILE A 242 -26.67 4.98 -10.74
CA ILE A 242 -25.68 5.90 -10.17
C ILE A 242 -26.29 6.76 -9.03
N GLU A 243 -27.60 6.73 -8.84
CA GLU A 243 -28.33 7.40 -7.76
C GLU A 243 -28.02 6.86 -6.34
N GLY A 244 -27.32 5.72 -6.21
CA GLY A 244 -27.08 5.02 -4.94
C GLY A 244 -25.77 5.36 -4.20
N HIS A 245 -25.06 6.45 -4.51
CA HIS A 245 -23.84 6.81 -3.80
C HIS A 245 -24.06 6.83 -2.28
N ALA A 246 -23.19 6.14 -1.54
CA ALA A 246 -23.27 6.15 -0.10
C ALA A 246 -22.71 7.44 0.47
N GLN A 247 -23.29 7.87 1.60
CA GLN A 247 -22.76 9.00 2.36
C GLN A 247 -21.29 8.78 2.77
N LEU A 248 -20.59 9.88 3.05
CA LEU A 248 -19.25 9.85 3.63
C LEU A 248 -19.23 8.96 4.88
N GLY A 249 -18.08 8.31 5.10
CA GLY A 249 -17.89 7.36 6.19
C GLY A 249 -18.62 6.03 6.07
N ARG A 250 -19.29 5.74 4.96
CA ARG A 250 -19.86 4.40 4.71
C ARG A 250 -18.88 3.43 4.06
N CYS A 251 -17.83 3.90 3.43
CA CYS A 251 -16.67 3.10 3.06
C CYS A 251 -15.44 3.56 3.83
N ALA A 252 -14.52 2.64 4.09
CA ALA A 252 -13.26 2.90 4.76
C ALA A 252 -12.07 2.49 3.91
N ASP A 253 -10.96 3.20 4.04
CA ASP A 253 -9.69 2.85 3.40
C ASP A 253 -8.84 1.90 4.27
N GLN A 254 -7.60 1.66 3.83
CA GLN A 254 -6.58 0.85 4.54
C GLN A 254 -6.22 1.40 5.93
N CYS A 255 -6.71 2.58 6.26
CA CYS A 255 -6.44 3.31 7.48
C CYS A 255 -7.68 3.62 8.31
N PHE A 256 -8.79 2.95 7.99
CA PHE A 256 -10.07 3.16 8.65
C PHE A 256 -10.65 4.58 8.49
N ASN A 257 -10.02 5.43 7.67
CA ASN A 257 -10.53 6.75 7.32
C ASN A 257 -11.61 6.61 6.25
N ASP A 258 -12.38 7.68 6.06
CA ASP A 258 -13.32 7.77 4.96
C ASP A 258 -12.60 7.60 3.62
N CYS A 259 -13.10 6.67 2.80
CA CYS A 259 -12.55 6.39 1.48
C CYS A 259 -12.67 7.63 0.57
N ALA A 260 -11.58 8.36 0.37
CA ALA A 260 -11.53 9.53 -0.50
C ALA A 260 -11.64 9.12 -1.98
N TYR A 261 -11.93 10.10 -2.84
CA TYR A 261 -12.16 9.83 -4.27
C TYR A 261 -10.96 9.15 -4.96
N LEU A 262 -9.73 9.54 -4.59
CA LEU A 262 -8.49 9.03 -5.18
C LEU A 262 -7.95 7.77 -4.48
N THR A 263 -8.56 7.35 -3.36
CA THR A 263 -8.08 6.18 -2.61
C THR A 263 -8.25 4.91 -3.44
N ARG A 264 -7.16 4.17 -3.63
CA ARG A 264 -7.15 2.95 -4.46
C ARG A 264 -7.80 1.75 -3.79
N PHE A 265 -7.62 1.57 -2.49
CA PHE A 265 -8.11 0.39 -1.75
C PHE A 265 -9.07 0.81 -0.65
N CYS A 266 -10.31 0.39 -0.80
CA CYS A 266 -11.43 0.69 0.08
C CYS A 266 -12.32 -0.54 0.31
N THR A 267 -13.01 -0.53 1.43
CA THR A 267 -14.05 -1.50 1.76
C THR A 267 -15.34 -0.78 2.11
N GLY A 268 -16.48 -1.35 1.75
CA GLY A 268 -17.75 -0.93 2.29
C GLY A 268 -17.89 -1.35 3.75
N LYS A 269 -18.52 -0.52 4.57
CA LYS A 269 -19.03 -0.92 5.88
C LYS A 269 -20.35 -1.69 5.68
N ASN A 270 -21.16 -1.81 6.73
CA ASN A 270 -22.43 -2.51 6.64
C ASN A 270 -23.37 -1.85 5.60
N TYR A 271 -24.00 -2.67 4.75
CA TYR A 271 -24.92 -2.27 3.68
C TYR A 271 -24.36 -1.31 2.62
N THR A 272 -23.06 -1.42 2.32
CA THR A 272 -22.41 -0.64 1.28
C THR A 272 -21.32 -1.44 0.58
N ASN A 273 -21.07 -1.15 -0.69
CA ASN A 273 -19.92 -1.68 -1.44
C ASN A 273 -18.96 -0.54 -1.75
N ALA A 274 -17.67 -0.77 -1.52
CA ALA A 274 -16.64 -0.11 -2.32
C ALA A 274 -16.55 -0.86 -3.65
N VAL A 275 -16.95 -0.22 -4.75
CA VAL A 275 -17.09 -0.85 -6.08
C VAL A 275 -15.92 -0.47 -6.96
N TYR A 276 -15.49 -1.44 -7.77
CA TYR A 276 -14.35 -1.38 -8.65
C TYR A 276 -14.71 -1.87 -10.05
N GLY A 277 -14.07 -1.29 -11.05
CA GLY A 277 -14.12 -1.73 -12.44
C GLY A 277 -12.80 -2.36 -12.85
N ILE A 278 -12.83 -3.59 -13.37
CA ILE A 278 -11.67 -4.23 -13.98
C ILE A 278 -11.40 -3.53 -15.31
N THR A 279 -10.16 -3.03 -15.46
CA THR A 279 -9.71 -2.36 -16.68
C THR A 279 -8.96 -3.36 -17.53
N GLU A 280 -9.21 -3.38 -18.84
CA GLU A 280 -8.44 -4.22 -19.76
C GLU A 280 -6.96 -3.82 -19.72
N GLN A 281 -6.07 -4.82 -19.83
CA GLN A 281 -4.67 -4.53 -20.10
C GLN A 281 -4.62 -3.95 -21.52
N SER A 282 -4.21 -2.70 -21.69
CA SER A 282 -3.65 -2.28 -22.97
C SER A 282 -2.43 -3.16 -23.21
N ILE A 283 -2.58 -4.13 -24.10
CA ILE A 283 -1.44 -4.79 -24.72
C ILE A 283 -0.88 -3.73 -25.66
N ASP A 284 0.08 -2.95 -25.18
CA ASP A 284 1.00 -2.32 -26.10
C ASP A 284 1.89 -3.45 -26.62
N GLU A 285 1.48 -4.02 -27.76
CA GLU A 285 2.33 -4.83 -28.63
C GLU A 285 3.47 -3.94 -29.14
N GLY A 286 4.47 -3.69 -28.30
CA GLY A 286 5.79 -3.24 -28.71
C GLY A 286 6.59 -4.45 -29.19
N SER A 287 6.15 -5.07 -30.29
CA SER A 287 6.90 -6.09 -30.99
C SER A 287 8.32 -5.62 -31.26
N GLY A 288 9.30 -6.44 -30.89
CA GLY A 288 10.67 -6.24 -31.35
C GLY A 288 10.69 -6.17 -32.87
N MET A 289 11.37 -5.14 -33.39
CA MET A 289 11.88 -5.15 -34.75
C MET A 289 13.40 -5.09 -34.63
N ALA A 290 14.02 -6.27 -34.57
CA ALA A 290 15.41 -6.43 -34.93
C ALA A 290 15.49 -6.65 -36.46
N ASP A 291 16.52 -6.03 -37.03
CA ASP A 291 17.18 -6.32 -38.31
C ASP A 291 16.51 -5.92 -39.62
N ASN A 292 17.04 -4.84 -40.23
CA ASN A 292 17.76 -4.94 -41.52
C ASN A 292 18.41 -3.58 -41.86
N VAL A 293 19.66 -3.37 -41.40
CA VAL A 293 20.56 -2.41 -42.07
C VAL A 293 21.24 -3.16 -43.20
N ASN A 294 20.61 -3.11 -44.38
CA ASN A 294 21.20 -3.58 -45.61
C ASN A 294 22.26 -2.57 -46.06
N THR A 295 23.43 -3.11 -46.39
CA THR A 295 24.53 -2.44 -47.08
C THR A 295 24.08 -1.94 -48.46
N LEU A 296 24.67 -0.84 -48.94
CA LEU A 296 24.78 -0.33 -50.33
C LEU A 296 24.22 1.10 -50.55
N ARG A 297 25.03 2.13 -50.28
CA ARG A 297 25.69 3.01 -51.26
C ARG A 297 26.45 4.12 -50.56
#